data_AF-A0A933GD67-F1
#
_entry.id   AF-A0A933GD67-F1
#
_cell.length_a   1.000
_cell.length_b   1.000
_cell.length_c   1.000
_cell.angle_alpha   90.00
_cell.angle_beta   90.00
_cell.angle_gamma   90.00
#
_symmetry.space_group_name_H-M   'P 1'
#
loop_
_entity.id
_entity.type
_entity.pdbx_description
1 polymer ?
#
loop_
_entity_poly.entity_id
_entity_poly.type
_entity_poly.pdbx_seq_one_letter_code
_entity_poly.pdbx_strand_id
1 'polypeptide(L)'
;MAGPRHHSVGGDRAARRPRGGLLLDHGVRVYPVNPKALDRARDRFRQSGAKDDLLDARALAGFLRTDHGPLTALEPSSEAAQELNLLTEDYHRQRREQTRLMNQLTATLKEYYPRALGVAELTTALLREFLQAYPTPASLTALTERQWQRWARAHRLSAARTTEPWTALKPPQLPVPAHVVRAKSRLMQALVAELAVVVQMVAR
;
A
#
# COMPACT_ATOMS: atom_id res chain seq x y z
N MET A 1 7.65 21.51 52.78
CA MET A 1 7.55 21.92 51.36
C MET A 1 7.82 20.71 50.49
N ALA A 2 6.77 20.02 50.05
CA ALA A 2 6.88 18.87 49.13
C ALA A 2 6.19 19.26 47.83
N GLY A 3 6.99 19.54 46.79
CA GLY A 3 6.48 19.84 45.46
C GLY A 3 5.97 18.57 44.76
N PRO A 4 4.85 18.61 44.03
CA PRO A 4 4.33 17.44 43.34
C PRO A 4 5.11 17.20 42.05
N ARG A 5 5.65 15.99 41.90
CA ARG A 5 6.28 15.51 40.67
C ARG A 5 5.20 15.12 39.67
N HIS A 6 4.91 16.02 38.72
CA HIS A 6 4.17 15.68 37.52
C HIS A 6 4.93 14.63 36.71
N HIS A 7 4.49 13.38 36.75
CA HIS A 7 4.88 12.35 35.79
C HIS A 7 3.90 12.41 34.62
N SER A 8 4.22 13.26 33.64
CA SER A 8 3.61 13.18 32.31
C SER A 8 4.19 11.96 31.60
N VAL A 9 3.42 10.87 31.58
CA VAL A 9 3.69 9.73 30.69
C VAL A 9 2.67 9.79 29.56
N GLY A 10 2.86 10.76 28.67
CA GLY A 10 2.27 10.79 27.34
C GLY A 10 2.93 9.73 26.48
N GLY A 11 2.59 8.46 26.72
CA GLY A 11 2.96 7.35 25.85
C GLY A 11 1.82 7.14 24.86
N ASP A 12 1.95 7.73 23.68
CA ASP A 12 1.04 7.56 22.54
C ASP A 12 1.09 6.10 22.08
N ARG A 13 0.27 5.25 22.70
CA ARG A 13 0.22 3.81 22.42
C ARG A 13 -0.71 3.56 21.24
N ALA A 14 -0.06 3.33 20.11
CA ALA A 14 -0.55 2.67 18.92
C ALA A 14 -1.68 3.40 18.16
N ALA A 15 -1.26 4.08 17.10
CA ALA A 15 -2.05 4.63 16.00
C ALA A 15 -2.73 3.54 15.13
N ARG A 16 -3.43 2.61 15.76
CA ARG A 16 -4.27 1.64 15.07
C ARG A 16 -5.56 1.55 15.87
N ARG A 17 -6.72 1.77 15.23
CA ARG A 17 -8.00 1.56 15.91
C ARG A 17 -7.96 0.19 16.59
N PRO A 18 -8.00 0.13 17.93
CA PRO A 18 -8.09 -1.16 18.59
C PRO A 18 -9.35 -1.84 18.07
N ARG A 19 -9.25 -3.13 17.71
CA ARG A 19 -10.43 -3.93 17.37
C ARG A 19 -11.34 -3.86 18.60
N GLY A 20 -12.43 -3.09 18.51
CA GLY A 20 -13.26 -2.71 19.66
C GLY A 20 -13.67 -1.24 19.73
N GLY A 21 -13.21 -0.35 18.85
CA GLY A 21 -13.63 1.07 18.82
C GLY A 21 -15.15 1.25 18.85
N LEU A 22 -15.89 0.50 18.03
CA LEU A 22 -17.37 0.51 18.02
C LEU A 22 -17.98 0.17 19.40
N LEU A 23 -17.37 -0.75 20.15
CA LEU A 23 -17.87 -1.14 21.47
C LEU A 23 -17.63 -0.02 22.49
N LEU A 24 -16.47 0.63 22.42
CA LEU A 24 -16.17 1.82 23.24
C LEU A 24 -17.14 2.97 22.93
N ASP A 25 -17.45 3.19 21.65
CA ASP A 25 -18.39 4.23 21.18
C ASP A 25 -19.82 3.99 21.72
N HIS A 26 -20.17 2.74 22.06
CA HIS A 26 -21.44 2.36 22.69
C HIS A 26 -21.34 2.19 24.22
N GLY A 27 -20.28 2.71 24.86
CA GLY A 27 -20.11 2.68 26.32
C GLY A 27 -19.75 1.31 26.90
N VAL A 28 -19.35 0.35 26.06
CA VAL A 28 -18.90 -0.97 26.51
C VAL A 28 -17.43 -0.89 26.91
N ARG A 29 -17.11 -1.32 28.13
CA ARG A 29 -15.72 -1.39 28.59
C ARG A 29 -14.98 -2.53 27.91
N VAL A 30 -13.93 -2.20 27.16
CA VAL A 30 -13.10 -3.17 26.43
C VAL A 30 -11.78 -3.38 27.18
N TYR A 31 -11.35 -4.63 27.34
CA TYR A 31 -10.05 -4.97 27.93
C TYR A 31 -9.19 -5.68 26.87
N PRO A 32 -7.99 -5.16 26.55
CA PRO A 32 -7.08 -5.84 25.66
C PRO A 32 -6.49 -7.06 26.39
N VAL A 33 -6.80 -8.25 25.89
CA VAL A 33 -6.26 -9.51 26.42
C VAL A 33 -5.10 -9.98 25.54
N ASN A 34 -3.94 -10.26 26.15
CA ASN A 34 -2.82 -10.85 25.44
C ASN A 34 -3.20 -12.26 24.94
N PRO A 35 -3.15 -12.55 23.61
CA PRO A 35 -3.54 -13.85 23.07
C PRO A 35 -2.81 -15.03 23.71
N LYS A 36 -1.52 -14.87 24.06
CA LYS A 36 -0.72 -15.93 24.72
C LYS A 36 -1.12 -16.17 26.17
N ALA A 37 -1.65 -15.15 26.85
CA ALA A 37 -2.17 -15.31 28.21
C ALA A 37 -3.53 -16.01 28.18
N LEU A 38 -4.38 -15.61 27.23
CA LEU A 38 -5.67 -16.25 27.00
C LEU A 38 -5.52 -17.72 26.60
N ASP A 39 -4.58 -18.05 25.71
CA ASP A 39 -4.37 -19.43 25.27
C ASP A 39 -4.05 -20.36 26.45
N ARG A 40 -3.14 -19.94 27.34
CA ARG A 40 -2.84 -20.68 28.58
C ARG A 40 -4.02 -20.73 29.56
N ALA A 41 -4.87 -19.71 29.56
CA ALA A 41 -6.07 -19.72 30.39
C ALA A 41 -7.15 -20.66 29.82
N ARG A 42 -7.20 -20.85 28.50
CA ARG A 42 -8.15 -21.77 27.83
C ARG A 42 -7.90 -23.22 28.21
N ASP A 43 -6.65 -23.61 28.49
CA ASP A 43 -6.31 -24.96 28.97
C ASP A 43 -7.07 -25.34 30.25
N ARG A 44 -7.48 -24.36 31.07
CA ARG A 44 -8.28 -24.60 32.28
C ARG A 44 -9.73 -25.01 31.99
N PHE A 45 -10.23 -24.66 30.80
CA PHE A 45 -11.62 -24.87 30.39
C PHE A 45 -11.76 -25.90 29.26
N ARG A 46 -10.65 -26.33 28.66
CA ARG A 46 -10.62 -27.13 27.45
C ARG A 46 -9.71 -28.35 27.64
N GLN A 47 -10.28 -29.55 27.58
CA GLN A 47 -9.52 -30.81 27.64
C GLN A 47 -9.18 -31.37 26.26
N SER A 48 -9.81 -30.89 25.18
CA SER A 48 -9.59 -31.37 23.81
C SER A 48 -9.32 -30.23 22.82
N GLY A 49 -8.56 -30.49 21.76
CA GLY A 49 -8.22 -29.50 20.74
C GLY A 49 -9.39 -29.01 19.85
N ALA A 50 -10.65 -29.36 20.14
CA ALA A 50 -11.82 -28.99 19.33
C ALA A 50 -12.27 -27.55 19.58
N LYS A 51 -12.40 -26.73 18.52
CA LYS A 51 -12.76 -25.32 18.61
C LYS A 51 -14.26 -25.16 18.92
N ASP A 52 -14.57 -24.38 19.96
CA ASP A 52 -15.93 -24.06 20.39
C ASP A 52 -15.98 -22.58 20.84
N ASP A 53 -16.78 -21.76 20.15
CA ASP A 53 -16.89 -20.32 20.43
C ASP A 53 -17.56 -20.04 21.79
N LEU A 54 -18.47 -20.91 22.26
CA LEU A 54 -19.08 -20.79 23.59
C LEU A 54 -18.03 -20.99 24.68
N LEU A 55 -17.15 -21.96 24.46
CA LEU A 55 -16.05 -22.25 25.37
C LEU A 55 -15.00 -21.14 25.37
N ASP A 56 -14.72 -20.55 24.21
CA ASP A 56 -13.83 -19.37 24.09
C ASP A 56 -14.42 -18.15 24.81
N ALA A 57 -15.73 -17.90 24.69
CA ALA A 57 -16.43 -16.85 25.43
C ALA A 57 -16.39 -17.10 26.94
N ARG A 58 -16.59 -18.34 27.38
CA ARG A 58 -16.50 -18.73 28.80
C ARG A 58 -15.09 -18.58 29.36
N ALA A 59 -14.07 -18.95 28.58
CA ALA A 59 -12.67 -18.77 28.95
C ALA A 59 -12.28 -17.29 29.07
N LEU A 60 -12.71 -16.44 28.12
CA LEU A 60 -12.53 -14.99 28.18
C LEU A 60 -13.22 -14.36 29.39
N ALA A 61 -14.48 -14.74 29.64
CA ALA A 61 -15.24 -14.24 30.79
C ALA A 61 -14.62 -14.69 32.13
N GLY A 62 -14.15 -15.94 32.19
CA GLY A 62 -13.41 -16.48 33.33
C GLY A 62 -12.11 -15.71 33.57
N PHE A 63 -11.29 -15.56 32.52
CA PHE A 63 -10.03 -14.83 32.56
C PHE A 63 -10.20 -13.39 33.03
N LEU A 64 -11.19 -12.66 32.51
CA LEU A 64 -11.49 -11.31 33.00
C LEU A 64 -11.96 -11.33 34.46
N ARG A 65 -12.75 -12.32 34.87
CA ARG A 65 -13.22 -12.38 36.26
C ARG A 65 -12.07 -12.59 37.25
N THR A 66 -11.15 -13.50 36.96
CA THR A 66 -10.08 -13.92 37.88
C THR A 66 -8.79 -13.13 37.74
N ASP A 67 -8.45 -12.74 36.51
CA ASP A 67 -7.12 -12.23 36.15
C ASP A 67 -7.19 -10.80 35.57
N HIS A 68 -8.24 -10.01 35.87
CA HIS A 68 -8.37 -8.61 35.40
C HIS A 68 -7.44 -7.62 36.09
N GLY A 69 -6.91 -7.91 37.29
CA GLY A 69 -6.07 -6.98 38.04
C GLY A 69 -4.95 -6.30 37.23
N PRO A 70 -4.18 -7.03 36.40
CA PRO A 70 -3.16 -6.43 35.53
C PRO A 70 -3.69 -5.83 34.22
N LEU A 71 -4.99 -5.96 33.90
CA LEU A 71 -5.56 -5.44 32.65
C LEU A 71 -6.03 -4.00 32.83
N THR A 72 -5.49 -3.10 32.01
CA THR A 72 -6.00 -1.74 31.89
C THR A 72 -7.17 -1.73 30.89
N ALA A 73 -8.29 -1.11 31.27
CA ALA A 73 -9.37 -0.86 30.33
C ALA A 73 -8.85 -0.01 29.17
N LEU A 74 -9.34 -0.31 27.98
CA LEU A 74 -9.03 0.47 26.79
C LEU A 74 -9.83 1.77 26.85
N GLU A 75 -9.12 2.89 26.81
CA GLU A 75 -9.75 4.20 26.74
C GLU A 75 -10.06 4.57 25.29
N PRO A 76 -11.16 5.29 25.02
CA PRO A 76 -11.42 5.88 23.72
C PRO A 76 -10.24 6.75 23.28
N SER A 77 -9.79 6.57 22.04
CA SER A 77 -8.79 7.48 21.47
C SER A 77 -9.36 8.90 21.38
N SER A 78 -8.53 9.92 21.58
CA SER A 78 -8.92 11.31 21.35
C SER A 78 -9.37 11.54 19.90
N GLU A 79 -10.20 12.55 19.64
CA GLU A 79 -10.64 12.88 18.28
C GLU A 79 -9.46 13.05 17.31
N ALA A 80 -8.41 13.76 17.73
CA ALA A 80 -7.18 13.93 16.95
C ALA A 80 -6.47 12.60 16.66
N ALA A 81 -6.40 11.67 17.63
CA ALA A 81 -5.80 10.36 17.42
C ALA A 81 -6.67 9.48 16.48
N GLN A 82 -8.00 9.60 16.56
CA GLN A 82 -8.90 8.91 15.64
C GLN A 82 -8.77 9.45 14.20
N GLU A 83 -8.71 10.76 14.03
CA GLU A 83 -8.49 11.40 12.73
C GLU A 83 -7.17 10.97 12.11
N LEU A 84 -6.06 11.03 12.88
CA LEU A 84 -4.75 10.57 12.42
C LEU A 84 -4.78 9.10 11.97
N ASN A 85 -5.51 8.24 12.70
CA ASN A 85 -5.66 6.84 12.33
C ASN A 85 -6.40 6.67 10.99
N LEU A 86 -7.49 7.40 10.79
CA LEU A 86 -8.26 7.37 9.54
C LEU A 86 -7.40 7.83 8.36
N LEU A 87 -6.70 8.97 8.51
CA LEU A 87 -5.78 9.48 7.50
C LEU A 87 -4.66 8.48 7.18
N THR A 88 -4.09 7.83 8.19
CA THR A 88 -3.04 6.83 8.02
C THR A 88 -3.56 5.57 7.31
N GLU A 89 -4.76 5.10 7.66
CA GLU A 89 -5.41 3.97 7.02
C GLU A 89 -5.68 4.24 5.53
N ASP A 90 -6.17 5.44 5.21
CA ASP A 90 -6.44 5.87 3.85
C ASP A 90 -5.16 6.09 3.04
N TYR A 91 -4.12 6.67 3.63
CA TYR A 91 -2.78 6.74 3.03
C TYR A 91 -2.28 5.34 2.67
N HIS A 92 -2.34 4.39 3.60
CA HIS A 92 -1.93 3.00 3.33
C HIS A 92 -2.79 2.34 2.24
N ARG A 93 -4.09 2.65 2.18
CA ARG A 93 -4.99 2.18 1.12
C ARG A 93 -4.55 2.71 -0.25
N GLN A 94 -4.30 4.00 -0.36
CA GLN A 94 -3.82 4.64 -1.60
C GLN A 94 -2.46 4.10 -2.03
N ARG A 95 -1.54 3.87 -1.09
CA ARG A 95 -0.21 3.28 -1.38
C ARG A 95 -0.32 1.84 -1.91
N ARG A 96 -1.25 1.04 -1.37
CA ARG A 96 -1.57 -0.30 -1.90
C ARG A 96 -2.13 -0.21 -3.30
N GLU A 97 -3.01 0.74 -3.55
CA GLU A 97 -3.63 0.96 -4.87
C GLU A 97 -2.60 1.38 -5.92
N GLN A 98 -1.71 2.32 -5.59
CA GLN A 98 -0.57 2.68 -6.44
C GLN A 98 0.27 1.45 -6.80
N THR A 99 0.61 0.64 -5.80
CA THR A 99 1.40 -0.59 -5.99
C THR A 99 0.66 -1.59 -6.90
N ARG A 100 -0.66 -1.73 -6.72
CA ARG A 100 -1.52 -2.57 -7.57
C ARG A 100 -1.47 -2.14 -9.03
N LEU A 101 -1.66 -0.85 -9.30
CA LEU A 101 -1.64 -0.27 -10.65
C LEU A 101 -0.27 -0.41 -11.31
N MET A 102 0.82 -0.16 -10.57
CA MET A 102 2.19 -0.36 -11.08
C MET A 102 2.45 -1.82 -11.47
N ASN A 103 1.98 -2.77 -10.67
CA ASN A 103 2.12 -4.20 -10.98
C ASN A 103 1.31 -4.58 -12.22
N GLN A 104 0.08 -4.09 -12.36
CA GLN A 104 -0.75 -4.31 -13.55
C GLN A 104 -0.14 -3.70 -14.80
N LEU A 105 0.40 -2.48 -14.70
CA LEU A 105 1.10 -1.82 -15.80
C LEU A 105 2.32 -2.61 -16.22
N THR A 106 3.11 -3.08 -15.25
CA THR A 106 4.30 -3.91 -15.51
C THR A 106 3.95 -5.22 -16.20
N ALA A 107 2.92 -5.93 -15.71
CA ALA A 107 2.44 -7.16 -16.32
C ALA A 107 1.96 -6.90 -17.76
N THR A 108 1.14 -5.86 -17.96
CA THR A 108 0.65 -5.46 -19.28
C THR A 108 1.81 -5.16 -20.23
N LEU A 109 2.80 -4.37 -19.82
CA LEU A 109 3.97 -4.06 -20.65
C LEU A 109 4.79 -5.31 -20.98
N LYS A 110 4.99 -6.24 -20.04
CA LYS A 110 5.71 -7.50 -20.32
C LYS A 110 5.05 -8.35 -21.41
N GLU A 111 3.73 -8.29 -21.53
CA GLU A 111 2.98 -9.08 -22.52
C GLU A 111 3.13 -8.56 -23.97
N TYR A 112 3.29 -7.25 -24.18
CA TYR A 112 3.30 -6.69 -25.55
C TYR A 112 4.46 -5.73 -25.87
N TYR A 113 5.04 -5.09 -24.86
CA TYR A 113 5.99 -3.99 -25.02
C TYR A 113 7.04 -3.93 -23.91
N PRO A 114 7.82 -5.02 -23.70
CA PRO A 114 8.75 -5.13 -22.57
C PRO A 114 9.90 -4.11 -22.63
N ARG A 115 10.29 -3.65 -23.83
CA ARG A 115 11.37 -2.66 -24.02
C ARG A 115 11.08 -1.32 -23.34
N ALA A 116 9.81 -0.94 -23.21
CA ALA A 116 9.44 0.30 -22.54
C ALA A 116 9.86 0.35 -21.07
N LEU A 117 10.00 -0.81 -20.41
CA LEU A 117 10.46 -0.89 -19.02
C LEU A 117 11.93 -0.48 -18.84
N GLY A 118 12.71 -0.42 -19.92
CA GLY A 118 14.10 0.04 -19.90
C GLY A 118 14.26 1.57 -19.92
N VAL A 119 13.18 2.33 -20.07
CA VAL A 119 13.27 3.79 -20.25
C VAL A 119 13.51 4.52 -18.93
N ALA A 120 12.73 4.17 -17.91
CA ALA A 120 12.78 4.78 -16.59
C ALA A 120 12.04 3.88 -15.60
N GLU A 121 12.15 4.20 -14.31
CA GLU A 121 11.39 3.50 -13.28
C GLU A 121 9.89 3.79 -13.42
N LEU A 122 9.05 2.82 -13.04
CA LEU A 122 7.59 2.93 -13.14
C LEU A 122 6.98 4.03 -12.25
N THR A 123 7.69 4.39 -11.18
CA THR A 123 7.31 5.48 -10.28
C THR A 123 7.49 6.85 -10.93
N THR A 124 8.37 6.96 -11.93
CA THR A 124 8.75 8.25 -12.50
C THR A 124 7.67 8.78 -13.44
N ALA A 125 7.40 10.10 -13.38
CA ALA A 125 6.54 10.78 -14.35
C ALA A 125 7.03 10.57 -15.80
N LEU A 126 8.36 10.54 -15.96
CA LEU A 126 9.03 10.32 -17.23
C LEU A 126 8.56 9.07 -17.98
N LEU A 127 8.38 7.92 -17.28
CA LEU A 127 7.92 6.70 -17.95
C LEU A 127 6.47 6.85 -18.42
N ARG A 128 5.61 7.50 -17.62
CA ARG A 128 4.20 7.74 -17.99
C ARG A 128 4.10 8.63 -19.22
N GLU A 129 4.86 9.72 -19.26
CA GLU A 129 4.93 10.64 -20.40
C GLU A 129 5.49 9.94 -21.65
N PHE A 130 6.50 9.09 -21.49
CA PHE A 130 7.03 8.27 -22.58
C PHE A 130 5.99 7.29 -23.13
N LEU A 131 5.28 6.57 -22.26
CA LEU A 131 4.25 5.60 -22.66
C LEU A 131 3.04 6.26 -23.33
N GLN A 132 2.72 7.49 -22.94
CA GLN A 132 1.70 8.30 -23.62
C GLN A 132 2.16 8.72 -25.03
N ALA A 133 3.42 9.15 -25.18
CA ALA A 133 3.97 9.58 -26.47
C ALA A 133 4.21 8.40 -27.44
N TYR A 134 4.66 7.25 -26.90
CA TYR A 134 5.05 6.08 -27.68
C TYR A 134 4.40 4.80 -27.12
N PRO A 135 3.08 4.63 -27.28
CA PRO A 135 2.31 3.57 -26.60
C PRO A 135 2.53 2.16 -27.13
N THR A 136 3.20 2.02 -28.29
CA THR A 136 3.33 0.74 -29.00
C THR A 136 4.76 0.42 -29.43
N PRO A 137 5.09 -0.86 -29.66
CA PRO A 137 6.36 -1.23 -30.27
C PRO A 137 6.57 -0.59 -31.65
N ALA A 138 5.51 -0.41 -32.45
CA ALA A 138 5.59 0.23 -33.76
C ALA A 138 5.96 1.72 -33.66
N SER A 139 5.36 2.45 -32.71
CA SER A 139 5.75 3.84 -32.44
C SER A 139 7.20 3.96 -31.97
N LEU A 140 7.72 2.95 -31.28
CA LEU A 140 9.13 2.89 -30.90
C LEU A 140 10.04 2.61 -32.10
N THR A 141 9.68 1.69 -32.99
CA THR A 141 10.47 1.40 -34.19
C THR A 141 10.53 2.60 -35.13
N ALA A 142 9.47 3.41 -35.18
CA ALA A 142 9.45 4.66 -35.94
C ALA A 142 10.24 5.80 -35.27
N LEU A 143 10.62 5.65 -33.99
CA LEU A 143 11.33 6.68 -33.23
C LEU A 143 12.78 6.78 -33.70
N THR A 144 13.15 7.94 -34.22
CA THR A 144 14.54 8.24 -34.60
C THR A 144 15.34 8.76 -33.41
N GLU A 145 16.67 8.60 -33.46
CA GLU A 145 17.57 9.14 -32.43
C GLU A 145 17.42 10.66 -32.26
N ARG A 146 17.20 11.40 -33.35
CA ARG A 146 16.97 12.85 -33.30
C ARG A 146 15.69 13.21 -32.55
N GLN A 147 14.61 12.46 -32.76
CA GLN A 147 13.35 12.65 -32.03
C GLN A 147 13.50 12.28 -30.56
N TRP A 148 14.20 11.18 -30.26
CA TRP A 148 14.54 10.81 -28.89
C TRP A 148 15.33 11.90 -28.18
N GLN A 149 16.40 12.41 -28.79
CA GLN A 149 17.19 13.50 -28.20
C GLN A 149 16.37 14.78 -28.00
N ARG A 150 15.46 15.10 -28.91
CA ARG A 150 14.56 16.26 -28.76
C ARG A 150 13.61 16.06 -27.58
N TRP A 151 13.02 14.87 -27.46
CA TRP A 151 12.15 14.51 -26.34
C TRP A 151 12.93 14.54 -25.02
N ALA A 152 14.12 13.96 -24.97
CA ALA A 152 14.99 13.98 -23.79
C ALA A 152 15.37 15.40 -23.35
N ARG A 153 15.69 16.31 -24.31
CA ARG A 153 15.94 17.72 -24.01
C ARG A 153 14.70 18.43 -23.44
N ALA A 154 13.51 18.16 -24.00
CA ALA A 154 12.26 18.73 -23.49
C ALA A 154 11.98 18.31 -22.03
N HIS A 155 12.35 17.08 -21.66
CA HIS A 155 12.20 16.55 -20.29
C HIS A 155 13.44 16.79 -19.41
N ARG A 156 14.40 17.62 -19.88
CA ARG A 156 15.62 18.01 -19.16
C ARG A 156 16.44 16.81 -18.65
N LEU A 157 16.51 15.73 -19.44
CA LEU A 157 17.32 14.57 -19.08
C LEU A 157 18.80 14.89 -19.16
N SER A 158 19.57 14.34 -18.22
CA SER A 158 21.04 14.38 -18.30
C SER A 158 21.54 13.58 -19.51
N ALA A 159 22.79 13.82 -19.92
CA ALA A 159 23.40 13.08 -21.03
C ALA A 159 23.37 11.56 -20.79
N ALA A 160 23.72 11.11 -19.57
CA ALA A 160 23.65 9.71 -19.18
C ALA A 160 22.23 9.14 -19.31
N ARG A 161 21.23 9.86 -18.78
CA ARG A 161 19.80 9.49 -18.83
C ARG A 161 19.19 9.62 -20.24
N THR A 162 19.93 10.16 -21.20
CA THR A 162 19.53 10.17 -22.62
C THR A 162 20.11 8.96 -23.34
N THR A 163 21.38 8.63 -23.10
CA THR A 163 22.10 7.56 -23.82
C THR A 163 21.73 6.16 -23.33
N GLU A 164 21.59 5.97 -22.01
CA GLU A 164 21.28 4.66 -21.42
C GLU A 164 19.91 4.12 -21.88
N PRO A 165 18.79 4.87 -21.75
CA PRO A 165 17.50 4.40 -22.25
C PRO A 165 17.48 4.18 -23.76
N TRP A 166 18.14 5.06 -24.53
CA TRP A 166 18.22 4.89 -25.99
C TRP A 166 18.85 3.55 -26.37
N THR A 167 19.90 3.16 -25.66
CA THR A 167 20.59 1.89 -25.88
C THR A 167 19.71 0.71 -25.48
N ALA A 168 19.00 0.79 -24.34
CA ALA A 168 18.05 -0.23 -23.90
C ALA A 168 16.87 -0.41 -24.86
N LEU A 169 16.51 0.65 -25.59
CA LEU A 169 15.45 0.65 -26.59
C LEU A 169 15.87 0.12 -27.96
N LYS A 170 17.15 -0.20 -28.23
CA LYS A 170 17.61 -0.67 -29.55
C LYS A 170 17.35 -2.16 -29.87
N PRO A 171 17.52 -3.13 -28.96
CA PRO A 171 17.39 -4.55 -29.28
C PRO A 171 16.01 -4.92 -29.83
N PRO A 172 15.88 -5.81 -30.84
CA PRO A 172 14.58 -6.25 -31.34
C PRO A 172 13.80 -6.99 -30.24
N GLN A 173 12.49 -6.76 -30.16
CA GLN A 173 11.60 -7.60 -29.34
C GLN A 173 10.89 -8.65 -30.20
N LEU A 174 10.42 -9.70 -29.54
CA LEU A 174 9.59 -10.71 -30.18
C LEU A 174 8.35 -10.07 -30.83
N PRO A 175 7.98 -10.45 -32.06
CA PRO A 175 6.78 -9.97 -32.71
C PRO A 175 5.54 -10.38 -31.91
N VAL A 176 4.67 -9.40 -31.63
CA VAL A 176 3.41 -9.60 -30.92
C VAL A 176 2.27 -9.38 -31.92
N PRO A 177 1.25 -10.25 -31.97
CA PRO A 177 0.14 -10.10 -32.90
C PRO A 177 -0.54 -8.72 -32.78
N ALA A 178 -0.92 -8.12 -33.91
CA ALA A 178 -1.45 -6.76 -33.95
C ALA A 178 -2.71 -6.56 -33.08
N HIS A 179 -3.56 -7.58 -32.95
CA HIS A 179 -4.76 -7.51 -32.11
C HIS A 179 -4.40 -7.44 -30.62
N VAL A 180 -3.36 -8.15 -30.17
CA VAL A 180 -2.85 -8.08 -28.79
C VAL A 180 -2.29 -6.70 -28.52
N VAL A 181 -1.48 -6.16 -29.43
CA VAL A 181 -0.91 -4.80 -29.29
C VAL A 181 -2.02 -3.76 -29.15
N ARG A 182 -3.06 -3.81 -30.00
CA ARG A 182 -4.20 -2.87 -29.93
C ARG A 182 -4.98 -2.98 -28.61
N ALA A 183 -5.21 -4.19 -28.11
CA ALA A 183 -5.94 -4.39 -26.87
C ALA A 183 -5.11 -3.94 -25.64
N LYS A 184 -3.85 -4.38 -25.58
CA LYS A 184 -2.97 -4.12 -24.44
C LYS A 184 -2.47 -2.67 -24.39
N SER A 185 -2.31 -2.00 -25.53
CA SER A 185 -1.97 -0.57 -25.53
C SER A 185 -3.10 0.30 -24.95
N ARG A 186 -4.36 -0.04 -25.22
CA ARG A 186 -5.53 0.64 -24.62
C ARG A 186 -5.58 0.42 -23.10
N LEU A 187 -5.38 -0.82 -22.65
CA LEU A 187 -5.30 -1.12 -21.21
C LEU A 187 -4.14 -0.37 -20.56
N MET A 188 -2.96 -0.38 -21.18
CA MET A 188 -1.79 0.37 -20.70
C MET A 188 -2.09 1.86 -20.55
N GLN A 189 -2.74 2.49 -21.55
CA GLN A 189 -3.12 3.90 -21.48
C GLN A 189 -4.10 4.19 -20.34
N ALA A 190 -5.09 3.33 -20.14
CA ALA A 190 -6.02 3.44 -19.01
C ALA A 190 -5.28 3.34 -17.66
N LEU A 191 -4.41 2.34 -17.51
CA LEU A 191 -3.60 2.16 -16.29
C LEU A 191 -2.66 3.34 -16.03
N VAL A 192 -2.07 3.93 -17.06
CA VAL A 192 -1.23 5.14 -16.92
C VAL A 192 -2.06 6.34 -16.46
N ALA A 193 -3.28 6.50 -16.97
CA ALA A 193 -4.20 7.57 -16.56
C ALA A 193 -4.64 7.38 -15.09
N GLU A 194 -5.05 6.17 -14.70
CA GLU A 194 -5.41 5.84 -13.32
C GLU A 194 -4.23 6.08 -12.35
N LEU A 195 -3.03 5.62 -12.72
CA LEU A 195 -1.84 5.79 -11.91
C LEU A 195 -1.48 7.28 -11.71
N ALA A 196 -1.68 8.12 -12.73
CA ALA A 196 -1.42 9.56 -12.62
C ALA A 196 -2.28 10.22 -11.53
N VAL A 197 -3.56 9.84 -11.45
CA VAL A 197 -4.49 10.35 -10.42
C VAL A 197 -4.08 9.86 -9.03
N VAL A 198 -3.77 8.56 -8.88
CA VAL A 198 -3.39 7.99 -7.58
C VAL A 198 -2.09 8.58 -7.06
N VAL A 199 -1.09 8.78 -7.94
CA VAL A 199 0.19 9.40 -7.55
C VAL A 199 0.00 10.84 -7.06
N GLN A 200 -0.94 11.60 -7.65
CA GLN A 200 -1.27 12.94 -7.18
C GLN A 200 -1.97 12.95 -5.81
N MET A 201 -2.76 11.92 -5.50
CA MET A 201 -3.42 11.79 -4.20
C MET A 201 -2.43 11.46 -3.07
N VAL A 202 -1.45 10.57 -3.34
CA VAL A 202 -0.43 10.17 -2.34
C VAL A 202 0.57 11.29 -2.05
N ALA A 203 0.78 12.22 -2.98
CA ALA A 203 1.73 13.33 -2.83
C ALA A 203 1.16 14.55 -2.07
N ARG A 204 -0.13 14.53 -1.70
CA ARG A 204 -0.80 15.57 -0.90
C ARG A 204 -0.80 15.18 0.57
#